data_AF-A0A941ILB7-F1
#
_entry.id   AF-A0A941ILB7-F1
#
_cell.length_a   1.000
_cell.length_b   1.000
_cell.length_c   1.000
_cell.angle_alpha   90.00
_cell.angle_beta   90.00
_cell.angle_gamma   90.00
#
_symmetry.space_group_name_H-M   'P 1'
#
loop_
_entity.id
_entity.type
_entity.pdbx_description
1 polymer ?
#
loop_
_entity_poly.entity_id
_entity_poly.type
_entity_poly.pdbx_seq_one_letter_code
_entity_poly.pdbx_strand_id
1 'polypeptide(L)'
;VKDYGWLTILSKPLYWLLDQLHKILSNWGWSIVALVLLLKIAFYWLNAKAYASMAKMKAINPKIMEMRERLKDKPQQMQQEMMRIYREEKVNPMGGCFPIMIQIPVFIALYWVLLSSVEMRNAPWIGWIRDLSSPDPFFILPLLMTASSLLQ
;
A
#
# COMPACT_ATOMS: atom_id res chain seq x y z
N VAL A 1 26.37 6.44 -10.70
CA VAL A 1 25.58 7.08 -9.63
C VAL A 1 24.20 6.43 -9.66
N LYS A 2 23.67 5.95 -8.53
CA LYS A 2 22.33 5.33 -8.48
C LYS A 2 21.29 6.44 -8.70
N ASP A 3 20.79 6.59 -9.91
CA ASP A 3 19.82 7.62 -10.26
C ASP A 3 18.40 7.16 -9.93
N TYR A 4 17.94 7.50 -8.73
CA TYR A 4 16.58 7.25 -8.26
C TYR A 4 15.58 8.35 -8.64
N GLY A 5 15.95 9.24 -9.58
CA GLY A 5 15.13 10.38 -10.00
C GLY A 5 14.75 11.32 -8.84
N TRP A 6 13.53 11.89 -8.90
CA TRP A 6 12.94 12.74 -7.84
C TRP A 6 12.75 11.98 -6.51
N LEU A 7 12.74 10.65 -6.53
CA LEU A 7 12.53 9.80 -5.34
C LEU A 7 13.83 9.48 -4.59
N THR A 8 14.98 10.02 -5.01
CA THR A 8 16.28 9.87 -4.33
C THR A 8 16.24 10.16 -2.83
N ILE A 9 15.41 11.12 -2.40
CA ILE A 9 15.23 11.47 -0.97
C ILE A 9 14.62 10.29 -0.17
N LEU A 10 13.74 9.50 -0.79
CA LEU A 10 13.12 8.32 -0.17
C LEU A 10 13.95 7.06 -0.40
N SER A 11 14.50 6.88 -1.59
CA SER A 11 15.25 5.68 -1.98
C SER A 11 16.57 5.52 -1.22
N LYS A 12 17.28 6.60 -0.89
CA LYS A 12 18.55 6.52 -0.14
C LYS A 12 18.37 5.95 1.28
N PRO A 13 17.47 6.48 2.14
CA PRO A 13 17.20 5.90 3.46
C PRO A 13 16.69 4.47 3.39
N LEU A 14 15.82 4.16 2.42
CA LEU A 14 15.26 2.82 2.23
C LEU A 14 16.36 1.81 1.89
N TYR A 15 17.26 2.14 0.96
CA TYR A 15 18.40 1.28 0.64
C TYR A 15 19.36 1.14 1.81
N TRP A 16 19.67 2.22 2.52
CA TRP A 16 20.52 2.16 3.71
C TRP A 16 19.94 1.21 4.75
N LEU A 17 18.64 1.30 5.04
CA LEU A 17 17.98 0.40 5.99
C LEU A 17 17.98 -1.05 5.51
N LEU A 18 17.75 -1.27 4.22
CA LEU A 18 17.81 -2.60 3.61
C LEU A 18 19.20 -3.23 3.74
N ASP A 19 20.27 -2.47 3.48
CA ASP A 19 21.66 -2.91 3.62
C ASP A 19 22.00 -3.27 5.08
N GLN A 20 21.53 -2.49 6.04
CA GLN A 20 21.69 -2.83 7.47
C GLN A 20 20.98 -4.14 7.84
N LEU A 21 19.74 -4.34 7.35
CA LEU A 21 19.02 -5.58 7.56
C LEU A 21 19.72 -6.78 6.91
N HIS A 22 20.31 -6.56 5.72
CA HIS A 22 21.07 -7.59 5.02
C HIS A 22 22.35 -7.98 5.76
N LYS A 23 23.06 -7.03 6.36
CA LYS A 23 24.24 -7.33 7.19
C LYS A 23 23.92 -8.23 8.38
N ILE A 24 22.71 -8.15 8.91
CA ILE A 24 22.27 -8.96 10.06
C ILE A 24 21.73 -10.32 9.60
N LEU A 25 20.90 -10.35 8.55
CA LEU A 25 20.19 -11.55 8.11
C LEU A 25 20.98 -12.38 7.08
N SER A 26 21.96 -11.79 6.42
CA SER A 26 22.75 -12.36 5.32
C SER A 26 21.91 -12.95 4.17
N ASN A 27 20.63 -12.58 4.07
CA ASN A 27 19.70 -13.04 3.04
C ASN A 27 18.83 -11.87 2.57
N TRP A 28 18.90 -11.57 1.28
CA TRP A 28 18.20 -10.42 0.70
C TRP A 28 16.68 -10.52 0.80
N GLY A 29 16.10 -11.71 0.62
CA GLY A 29 14.64 -11.86 0.69
C GLY A 29 14.09 -11.65 2.10
N TRP A 30 14.78 -12.20 3.12
CA TRP A 30 14.41 -11.92 4.52
C TRP A 30 14.64 -10.45 4.90
N SER A 31 15.63 -9.79 4.29
CA SER A 31 15.86 -8.36 4.49
C SER A 31 14.73 -7.51 3.92
N ILE A 32 14.19 -7.88 2.75
CA ILE A 32 13.00 -7.23 2.17
C ILE A 32 11.79 -7.44 3.10
N VAL A 33 11.56 -8.67 3.58
CA VAL A 33 10.44 -8.96 4.48
C VAL A 33 10.54 -8.13 5.76
N ALA A 34 11.72 -8.06 6.37
CA ALA A 34 11.97 -7.24 7.56
C ALA A 34 11.76 -5.75 7.29
N LEU A 35 12.24 -5.24 6.14
CA LEU A 35 12.01 -3.85 5.73
C LEU A 35 10.52 -3.54 5.61
N VAL A 36 9.76 -4.41 4.94
CA VAL A 36 8.30 -4.24 4.78
C VAL A 36 7.58 -4.29 6.13
N LEU A 37 8.00 -5.16 7.04
CA LEU A 37 7.46 -5.22 8.40
C LEU A 37 7.68 -3.89 9.15
N LEU A 38 8.90 -3.35 9.11
CA LEU A 38 9.23 -2.06 9.73
C LEU A 38 8.43 -0.91 9.12
N LEU A 39 8.27 -0.88 7.79
CA LEU A 39 7.43 0.11 7.13
C LEU A 39 5.96 -0.02 7.55
N LYS A 40 5.42 -1.24 7.63
CA LYS A 40 4.05 -1.48 8.12
C LYS A 40 3.85 -0.99 9.55
N ILE A 41 4.85 -1.17 10.41
CA ILE A 41 4.82 -0.66 11.79
C ILE A 41 4.86 0.87 11.80
N ALA A 42 5.76 1.49 11.04
CA ALA A 42 5.87 2.94 10.93
C ALA A 42 4.57 3.59 10.40
N PHE A 43 3.92 2.95 9.43
CA PHE A 43 2.65 3.40 8.87
C PHE A 43 1.42 2.83 9.59
N TYR A 44 1.58 2.11 10.71
CA TYR A 44 0.46 1.44 11.39
C TYR A 44 -0.62 2.42 11.82
N TRP A 45 -0.22 3.52 12.48
CA TRP A 45 -1.16 4.53 12.96
C TRP A 45 -1.90 5.24 11.81
N LEU A 46 -1.20 5.50 10.71
CA LEU A 46 -1.77 6.09 9.50
C LEU A 46 -2.84 5.15 8.90
N ASN A 47 -2.48 3.88 8.73
CA ASN A 47 -3.38 2.86 8.20
C ASN A 47 -4.58 2.67 9.13
N ALA A 48 -4.38 2.59 10.45
CA ALA A 48 -5.45 2.45 11.44
C ALA A 48 -6.48 3.60 11.34
N LYS A 49 -6.02 4.84 11.18
CA LYS A 49 -6.91 6.01 10.99
C LYS A 49 -7.72 5.91 9.71
N ALA A 50 -7.12 5.47 8.61
CA ALA A 50 -7.84 5.31 7.36
C ALA A 50 -8.82 4.14 7.36
N TYR A 51 -8.48 3.03 8.02
CA TYR A 51 -9.41 1.94 8.27
C TYR A 51 -10.62 2.42 9.08
N ALA A 52 -10.41 3.21 10.13
CA ALA A 52 -11.50 3.82 10.88
C ALA A 52 -12.38 4.74 10.00
N SER A 53 -11.77 5.52 9.10
CA SER A 53 -12.51 6.35 8.14
C SER A 53 -13.35 5.52 7.15
N MET A 54 -12.78 4.41 6.64
CA MET A 54 -13.48 3.50 5.74
C MET A 54 -14.62 2.75 6.43
N ALA A 55 -14.45 2.36 7.69
CA ALA A 55 -15.51 1.73 8.47
C ALA A 55 -16.72 2.65 8.64
N LYS A 56 -16.49 3.95 8.91
CA LYS A 56 -17.57 4.96 8.98
C LYS A 56 -18.26 5.16 7.62
N MET A 57 -17.49 5.20 6.52
CA MET A 57 -18.07 5.23 5.17
C MET A 57 -18.98 4.02 4.90
N LYS A 58 -18.53 2.82 5.28
CA LYS A 58 -19.33 1.59 5.12
C LYS A 58 -20.63 1.63 5.93
N ALA A 59 -20.59 2.22 7.13
CA ALA A 59 -21.78 2.39 7.98
C ALA A 59 -22.82 3.37 7.39
N ILE A 60 -22.37 4.37 6.62
CA ILE A 60 -23.27 5.38 6.00
C ILE A 60 -23.80 4.91 4.64
N ASN A 61 -23.12 3.97 3.99
CA ASN A 61 -23.53 3.39 2.71
C ASN A 61 -25.02 3.01 2.62
N PRO A 62 -25.65 2.33 3.61
CA PRO A 62 -27.10 2.06 3.57
C PRO A 62 -27.96 3.33 3.49
N LYS A 63 -27.63 4.38 4.26
CA LYS A 63 -28.35 5.68 4.20
C LYS A 63 -28.19 6.35 2.84
N ILE A 64 -27.01 6.22 2.22
CA ILE A 64 -26.76 6.73 0.86
C ILE A 64 -27.60 5.97 -0.16
N MET A 65 -27.74 4.66 -0.02
CA MET A 65 -28.57 3.86 -0.93
C MET A 65 -30.05 4.21 -0.80
N GLU A 66 -30.58 4.35 0.41
CA GLU A 66 -31.97 4.80 0.62
C GLU A 66 -32.21 6.21 0.02
N MET A 67 -31.29 7.14 0.25
CA MET A 67 -31.36 8.48 -0.32
C MET A 67 -31.31 8.46 -1.85
N ARG A 68 -30.44 7.62 -2.44
CA ARG A 68 -30.38 7.40 -3.89
C ARG A 68 -31.69 6.84 -4.44
N GLU A 69 -32.36 5.95 -3.71
CA GLU A 69 -33.66 5.41 -4.12
C GLU A 69 -34.78 6.46 -4.08
N ARG A 70 -34.78 7.32 -3.07
CA ARG A 70 -35.78 8.39 -2.92
C ARG A 70 -35.58 9.55 -3.90
N LEU A 71 -34.34 9.81 -4.33
CA LEU A 71 -33.98 10.98 -5.15
C LEU A 71 -33.51 10.64 -6.56
N LYS A 72 -33.86 9.46 -7.11
CA LYS A 72 -33.42 9.00 -8.45
C LYS A 72 -33.62 10.04 -9.55
N ASP A 73 -34.74 10.75 -9.53
CA ASP A 73 -35.12 11.70 -10.58
C ASP A 73 -34.51 13.11 -10.41
N LYS A 74 -33.75 13.35 -9.31
CA LYS A 74 -33.26 14.69 -8.93
C LYS A 74 -31.77 14.68 -8.60
N PRO A 75 -30.88 14.61 -9.60
CA PRO A 75 -29.43 14.50 -9.38
C PRO A 75 -28.82 15.68 -8.61
N GLN A 76 -29.32 16.90 -8.81
CA GLN A 76 -28.85 18.08 -8.06
C GLN A 76 -29.19 18.00 -6.57
N GLN A 77 -30.43 17.58 -6.22
CA GLN A 77 -30.84 17.43 -4.82
C GLN A 77 -30.10 16.27 -4.15
N MET A 78 -29.87 15.19 -4.90
CA MET A 78 -29.07 14.05 -4.44
C MET A 78 -27.65 14.44 -4.05
N GLN A 79 -26.97 15.28 -4.86
CA GLN A 79 -25.62 15.72 -4.54
C GLN A 79 -25.57 16.61 -3.29
N GLN A 80 -26.55 17.50 -3.11
CA GLN A 80 -26.64 18.36 -1.93
C GLN A 80 -26.88 17.54 -0.65
N GLU A 81 -27.82 16.59 -0.70
CA GLU A 81 -28.17 15.78 0.46
C GLU A 81 -27.05 14.78 0.81
N MET A 82 -26.36 14.25 -0.20
CA MET A 82 -25.15 13.45 0.02
C MET A 82 -24.08 14.21 0.80
N MET A 83 -23.81 15.46 0.41
CA MET A 83 -22.85 16.31 1.12
C MET A 83 -23.31 16.67 2.53
N ARG A 84 -24.62 16.84 2.73
CA ARG A 84 -25.21 17.06 4.05
C ARG A 84 -25.02 15.86 4.96
N ILE A 85 -25.33 14.66 4.50
CA ILE A 85 -25.11 13.40 5.24
C ILE A 85 -23.64 13.24 5.63
N TYR A 86 -22.70 13.50 4.71
CA TYR A 86 -21.27 13.43 5.03
C TYR A 86 -20.84 14.42 6.12
N ARG A 87 -21.42 15.63 6.15
CA ARG A 87 -21.14 16.63 7.19
C ARG A 87 -21.78 16.26 8.53
N GLU A 88 -23.03 15.81 8.53
CA GLU A 88 -23.76 15.41 9.74
C GLU A 88 -23.07 14.23 10.43
N GLU A 89 -22.66 13.21 9.66
CA GLU A 89 -21.96 12.04 10.18
C GLU A 89 -20.44 12.28 10.38
N LYS A 90 -19.96 13.49 10.05
CA LYS A 90 -18.54 13.90 10.13
C LYS A 90 -17.59 12.92 9.45
N VAL A 91 -17.98 12.45 8.27
CA VAL A 91 -17.17 11.52 7.45
C VAL A 91 -16.53 12.25 6.30
N ASN A 92 -15.23 12.06 6.14
CA ASN A 92 -14.48 12.60 5.01
C ASN A 92 -14.29 11.50 3.95
N PRO A 93 -14.89 11.64 2.75
CA PRO A 93 -14.70 10.67 1.67
C PRO A 93 -13.23 10.53 1.25
N MET A 94 -12.42 11.57 1.44
CA MET A 94 -10.98 11.56 1.13
C MET A 94 -10.12 10.88 2.22
N GLY A 95 -10.69 10.57 3.39
CA GLY A 95 -9.96 9.89 4.47
C GLY A 95 -9.49 8.48 4.07
N GLY A 96 -10.18 7.83 3.12
CA GLY A 96 -9.81 6.51 2.60
C GLY A 96 -8.69 6.52 1.56
N CYS A 97 -8.53 7.61 0.79
CA CYS A 97 -7.48 7.69 -0.24
C CYS A 97 -6.13 8.22 0.31
N PHE A 98 -6.13 8.78 1.53
CA PHE A 98 -4.93 9.36 2.15
C PHE A 98 -3.77 8.37 2.35
N PRO A 99 -3.97 7.13 2.82
CA PRO A 99 -2.89 6.15 2.89
C PRO A 99 -2.35 5.78 1.52
N ILE A 100 -3.23 5.62 0.53
CA ILE A 100 -2.86 5.23 -0.83
C ILE A 100 -1.93 6.29 -1.43
N MET A 101 -2.25 7.58 -1.24
CA MET A 101 -1.43 8.69 -1.72
C MET A 101 -0.02 8.69 -1.12
N ILE A 102 0.14 8.35 0.16
CA ILE A 102 1.45 8.27 0.82
C ILE A 102 2.18 6.98 0.45
N GLN A 103 1.45 5.88 0.29
CA GLN A 103 2.01 4.56 0.05
C GLN A 103 2.53 4.39 -1.38
N ILE A 104 1.89 4.99 -2.39
CA ILE A 104 2.33 4.91 -3.79
C ILE A 104 3.79 5.40 -3.95
N PRO A 105 4.17 6.62 -3.51
CA PRO A 105 5.56 7.09 -3.61
C PRO A 105 6.57 6.18 -2.88
N VAL A 106 6.20 5.64 -1.72
CA VAL A 106 7.07 4.73 -0.94
C VAL A 106 7.27 3.40 -1.69
N PHE A 107 6.20 2.85 -2.27
CA PHE A 107 6.29 1.63 -3.06
C PHE A 107 7.14 1.82 -4.31
N ILE A 108 6.95 2.93 -5.05
CA ILE A 108 7.78 3.25 -6.22
C ILE A 108 9.24 3.42 -5.80
N ALA A 109 9.51 4.13 -4.69
CA ALA A 109 10.87 4.29 -4.19
C ALA A 109 11.53 2.95 -3.85
N LEU A 110 10.78 2.03 -3.22
CA LEU A 110 11.25 0.66 -2.91
C LEU A 110 11.51 -0.15 -4.19
N TYR A 111 10.60 -0.10 -5.16
CA TYR A 111 10.78 -0.76 -6.46
C TYR A 111 12.06 -0.32 -7.17
N TRP A 112 12.33 1.00 -7.20
CA TRP A 112 13.57 1.54 -7.77
C TRP A 112 14.81 1.15 -6.97
N VAL A 113 14.73 1.08 -5.64
CA VAL A 113 15.81 0.59 -4.79
C VAL A 113 16.17 -0.85 -5.14
N LEU A 114 15.18 -1.73 -5.29
CA LEU A 114 15.40 -3.13 -5.65
C LEU A 114 16.00 -3.26 -7.05
N LEU A 115 15.45 -2.55 -8.05
CA LEU A 115 15.96 -2.57 -9.42
C LEU A 115 17.39 -2.02 -9.57
N SER A 116 17.73 -0.98 -8.80
CA SER A 116 19.05 -0.33 -8.89
C SER A 116 20.12 -1.03 -8.05
N SER A 117 19.74 -2.03 -7.25
CA SER A 117 20.66 -2.76 -6.40
C SER A 117 21.26 -3.93 -7.17
N VAL A 118 22.45 -3.70 -7.75
CA VAL A 118 23.21 -4.72 -8.50
C VAL A 118 23.48 -5.98 -7.66
N GLU A 119 23.60 -5.80 -6.34
CA GLU A 119 23.83 -6.86 -5.33
C GLU A 119 22.67 -7.87 -5.23
N MET A 120 21.48 -7.51 -5.71
CA MET A 120 20.29 -8.36 -5.66
C MET A 120 20.12 -9.23 -6.92
N ARG A 121 20.94 -9.00 -7.95
CA ARG A 121 20.95 -9.86 -9.15
C ARG A 121 21.46 -11.25 -8.77
N ASN A 122 20.67 -12.27 -9.07
CA ASN A 122 20.94 -13.66 -8.71
C ASN A 122 20.96 -13.93 -7.19
N ALA A 123 20.31 -13.08 -6.39
CA ALA A 123 20.20 -13.32 -4.95
C ALA A 123 19.12 -14.38 -4.66
N PRO A 124 19.47 -15.54 -4.05
CA PRO A 124 18.48 -16.55 -3.68
C PRO A 124 17.70 -16.10 -2.43
N TRP A 125 16.46 -16.58 -2.30
CA TRP A 125 15.65 -16.37 -1.09
C TRP A 125 15.27 -17.68 -0.40
N ILE A 126 14.29 -18.41 -0.94
CA ILE A 126 13.77 -19.65 -0.36
C ILE A 126 13.30 -20.61 -1.46
N GLY A 127 13.61 -21.90 -1.29
CA GLY A 127 13.13 -22.99 -2.15
C GLY A 127 13.49 -22.79 -3.62
N TRP A 128 12.47 -22.49 -4.45
CA TRP A 128 12.60 -22.33 -5.91
C TRP A 128 13.04 -20.93 -6.34
N ILE A 129 13.07 -19.94 -5.44
CA ILE A 129 13.44 -18.56 -5.75
C ILE A 129 14.96 -18.43 -5.73
N ARG A 130 15.55 -18.49 -6.92
CA ARG A 130 17.01 -18.39 -7.14
C ARG A 130 17.47 -16.98 -7.48
N ASP A 131 16.56 -16.10 -7.85
CA ASP A 131 16.86 -14.72 -8.19
C ASP A 131 15.67 -13.82 -7.83
N LEU A 132 15.89 -12.89 -6.90
CA LEU A 132 14.89 -11.92 -6.47
C LEU A 132 14.65 -10.79 -7.48
N SER A 133 15.53 -10.65 -8.49
CA SER A 133 15.43 -9.60 -9.49
C SER A 133 14.66 -10.01 -10.75
N SER A 134 14.35 -11.30 -10.91
CA SER A 134 13.56 -11.83 -12.02
C SER A 134 12.15 -12.25 -11.58
N PRO A 135 11.20 -12.36 -12.54
CA PRO A 135 9.85 -12.85 -12.25
C PRO A 135 9.88 -14.27 -11.69
N ASP A 136 8.93 -14.58 -10.79
CA ASP A 136 8.78 -15.93 -10.21
C ASP A 136 8.48 -16.96 -11.33
N PRO A 137 9.37 -17.94 -11.57
CA PRO A 137 9.20 -18.93 -12.66
C PRO A 137 7.93 -19.76 -12.55
N PHE A 138 7.41 -19.97 -11.33
CA PHE A 138 6.25 -20.82 -11.06
C PHE A 138 4.98 -20.02 -10.73
N PHE A 139 5.06 -18.68 -10.70
CA PHE A 139 3.94 -17.78 -10.34
C PHE A 139 3.25 -18.13 -9.00
N ILE A 140 3.96 -18.79 -8.09
CA ILE A 140 3.43 -19.16 -6.77
C ILE A 140 3.25 -17.90 -5.92
N LEU A 141 4.18 -16.95 -5.98
CA LEU A 141 4.09 -15.71 -5.22
C LEU A 141 2.88 -14.84 -5.63
N PRO A 142 2.61 -14.57 -6.92
CA PRO A 142 1.37 -13.91 -7.35
C PRO A 142 0.10 -14.64 -6.91
N LEU A 143 0.09 -15.97 -6.98
CA LEU A 143 -1.05 -16.77 -6.55
C LEU A 143 -1.32 -16.60 -5.04
N LEU A 144 -0.28 -16.72 -4.22
CA LEU A 144 -0.35 -16.50 -2.77
C LEU A 144 -0.79 -15.07 -2.43
N MET A 145 -0.25 -14.08 -3.14
CA MET A 145 -0.67 -12.68 -2.98
C MET A 145 -2.17 -12.54 -3.26
N THR A 146 -2.65 -13.09 -4.37
CA THR A 146 -4.07 -13.03 -4.75
C THR A 146 -4.96 -13.72 -3.71
N ALA A 147 -4.58 -14.92 -3.27
CA ALA A 147 -5.31 -15.65 -2.23
C ALA A 147 -5.36 -14.87 -0.90
N SER A 148 -4.23 -14.26 -0.50
CA SER A 148 -4.17 -13.45 0.72
C SER A 148 -5.03 -12.19 0.65
N SER A 149 -5.12 -11.54 -0.52
CA SER A 149 -5.96 -10.36 -0.72
C SER A 149 -7.45 -10.69 -0.73
N LEU A 150 -7.85 -11.89 -1.15
CA LEU A 150 -9.25 -12.34 -1.08
C LEU A 150 -9.71 -12.65 0.36
N LEU A 151 -8.77 -12.95 1.26
CA LEU A 151 -9.05 -13.23 2.67
C LEU A 151 -9.11 -11.96 3.55
N GLN A 152 -8.59 -10.82 3.08
CA GLN A 152 -8.54 -9.54 3.81
C GLN A 152 -9.80 -8.71 3.64
#